data_AF-A0A970ZRM0-F1
#
_entry.id   AF-A0A970ZRM0-F1
#
_cell.length_a   1.000
_cell.length_b   1.000
_cell.length_c   1.000
_cell.angle_alpha   90.00
_cell.angle_beta   90.00
_cell.angle_gamma   90.00
#
_symmetry.space_group_name_H-M   'P 1'
#
loop_
_entity.id
_entity.type
_entity.pdbx_description
1 polymer ?
#
loop_
_entity_poly.entity_id
_entity_poly.type
_entity_poly.pdbx_seq_one_letter_code
_entity_poly.pdbx_strand_id
1 'polypeptide(L)'
;MSLDILVAEFKQGRTPEAIHDDFKMVSLADVYAIFSYYLRHRSEVEVYLAEQEREGEEVRTRIEEAFPPEGLRARLLARLES
;
A
#
# COMPACT_ATOMS: atom_id res chain seq x y z
N MET A 1 6.71 -6.90 3.47
CA MET A 1 5.72 -5.97 4.06
C MET A 1 6.32 -4.58 4.01
N SER A 2 5.56 -3.60 3.56
CA SER A 2 6.01 -2.22 3.38
C SER A 2 5.67 -1.35 4.59
N LEU A 3 6.33 -0.19 4.71
CA LEU A 3 6.15 0.75 5.82
C LEU A 3 4.74 1.37 5.81
N ASP A 4 4.20 1.65 4.64
CA ASP A 4 2.85 2.16 4.40
C ASP A 4 1.77 1.24 5.00
N ILE A 5 1.85 -0.07 4.75
CA ILE A 5 0.92 -1.06 5.33
C ILE A 5 0.99 -1.05 6.86
N LEU A 6 2.20 -1.07 7.44
CA LEU A 6 2.38 -1.06 8.90
C LEU A 6 1.79 0.19 9.54
N VAL A 7 2.04 1.36 8.94
CA VAL A 7 1.54 2.65 9.43
C VAL A 7 0.02 2.74 9.26
N ALA A 8 -0.53 2.23 8.16
CA ALA A 8 -1.98 2.22 7.91
C ALA A 8 -2.73 1.36 8.95
N GLU A 9 -2.24 0.15 9.23
CA GLU A 9 -2.85 -0.74 10.24
C GLU A 9 -2.73 -0.18 11.66
N PHE A 10 -1.58 0.44 11.99
CA PHE A 10 -1.40 1.11 13.27
C PHE A 10 -2.36 2.30 13.45
N LYS A 11 -2.58 3.10 12.39
CA LYS A 11 -3.56 4.21 12.40
C LYS A 11 -5.00 3.72 12.61
N GLN A 12 -5.32 2.49 12.22
CA GLN A 12 -6.61 1.87 12.51
C GLN A 12 -6.75 1.40 13.97
N GLY A 13 -5.74 1.65 14.81
CA GLY A 13 -5.74 1.30 16.23
C GLY A 13 -5.31 -0.14 16.51
N ARG A 14 -4.78 -0.86 15.52
CA ARG A 14 -4.26 -2.22 15.73
C ARG A 14 -2.92 -2.17 16.44
N THR A 15 -2.69 -3.13 17.34
CA THR A 15 -1.44 -3.22 18.07
C THR A 15 -0.32 -3.81 17.21
N PRO A 16 0.95 -3.51 17.50
CA PRO A 16 2.09 -4.12 16.82
C PRO A 16 2.05 -5.66 16.80
N GLU A 17 1.56 -6.30 17.85
CA GLU A 17 1.40 -7.76 17.95
C GLU A 17 0.33 -8.29 16.99
N ALA A 18 -0.81 -7.62 16.90
CA ALA A 18 -1.89 -8.01 15.99
C ALA A 18 -1.42 -7.89 14.53
N ILE A 19 -0.67 -6.83 14.22
CA ILE A 19 -0.09 -6.63 12.89
C ILE A 19 0.99 -7.68 12.59
N HIS A 20 1.82 -8.05 13.56
CA HIS A 20 2.83 -9.10 13.40
C HIS A 20 2.20 -10.48 13.15
N ASP A 21 1.14 -10.83 13.85
CA ASP A 21 0.49 -12.15 13.69
C ASP A 21 -0.16 -12.31 12.31
N ASP A 22 -0.72 -11.22 11.75
CA ASP A 22 -1.24 -11.18 10.39
C ASP A 22 -0.11 -11.30 9.33
N PHE A 23 1.08 -10.81 9.66
CA PHE A 23 2.22 -10.72 8.73
C PHE A 23 3.51 -11.28 9.35
N LYS A 24 3.58 -12.61 9.48
CA LYS A 24 4.71 -13.39 10.05
C LYS A 24 6.03 -13.31 9.25
N MET A 25 6.23 -12.29 8.41
CA MET A 25 7.41 -12.10 7.58
C MET A 25 8.52 -11.27 8.25
N VAL A 26 8.22 -10.52 9.31
CA VAL A 26 9.18 -9.68 10.05
C VAL A 26 9.12 -9.99 11.54
N SER A 27 10.24 -9.90 12.24
CA SER A 27 10.25 -10.13 13.68
C SER A 27 9.43 -9.07 14.42
N LEU A 28 8.82 -9.45 15.53
CA LEU A 28 8.09 -8.49 16.37
C LEU A 28 8.99 -7.33 16.84
N ALA A 29 10.28 -7.61 17.08
CA ALA A 29 11.26 -6.59 17.45
C ALA A 29 11.45 -5.54 16.33
N ASP A 30 11.51 -5.97 15.07
CA ASP A 30 11.61 -5.06 13.93
C ASP A 30 10.35 -4.22 13.77
N VAL A 31 9.17 -4.82 13.98
CA VAL A 31 7.89 -4.08 13.98
C VAL A 31 7.91 -2.97 15.04
N TYR A 32 8.38 -3.26 16.24
CA TYR A 32 8.54 -2.26 17.30
C TYR A 32 9.58 -1.17 16.96
N ALA A 33 10.71 -1.53 16.33
CA ALA A 33 11.71 -0.58 15.88
C ALA A 33 11.14 0.38 14.83
N ILE A 34 10.37 -0.15 13.87
CA ILE A 34 9.69 0.64 12.83
C ILE A 34 8.71 1.62 13.47
N PHE A 35 7.86 1.19 14.40
CA PHE A 35 6.93 2.10 15.07
C PHE A 35 7.65 3.15 15.92
N SER A 36 8.74 2.76 16.58
CA SER A 36 9.56 3.70 17.35
C SER A 36 10.20 4.76 16.45
N TYR A 37 10.58 4.40 15.23
CA TYR A 37 11.05 5.35 14.22
C TYR A 37 9.90 6.24 13.71
N TYR A 38 8.77 5.66 13.31
CA TYR A 38 7.60 6.40 12.84
C TYR A 38 7.10 7.42 13.87
N LEU A 39 7.00 7.04 15.15
CA LEU A 39 6.54 7.96 16.19
C LEU A 39 7.50 9.13 16.43
N ARG A 40 8.81 8.92 16.25
CA ARG A 40 9.83 9.97 16.37
C ARG A 40 9.90 10.88 15.16
N HIS A 41 9.65 10.33 13.98
CA HIS A 41 9.78 11.02 12.69
C HIS A 41 8.43 11.20 11.99
N ARG A 42 7.34 11.32 12.76
CA ARG A 42 5.98 11.23 12.22
C ARG A 42 5.74 12.18 11.06
N SER A 43 6.07 13.46 11.20
CA SER A 43 5.85 14.45 10.15
C SER A 43 6.59 14.11 8.85
N GLU A 44 7.83 13.66 8.95
CA GLU A 44 8.66 13.27 7.80
C GLU A 44 8.08 12.04 7.09
N VAL A 45 7.70 11.02 7.86
CA VAL A 45 7.13 9.79 7.31
C VAL A 45 5.75 10.05 6.70
N GLU A 46 4.92 10.90 7.31
CA GLU A 46 3.62 11.28 6.73
C GLU A 46 3.76 12.02 5.40
N VAL A 47 4.75 12.92 5.28
CA VAL A 47 5.05 13.59 4.00
C VAL A 47 5.48 12.57 2.95
N TYR A 48 6.38 11.66 3.30
CA TYR A 48 6.81 10.59 2.39
C TYR A 48 5.64 9.71 1.93
N LEU A 49 4.76 9.29 2.86
CA LEU A 49 3.59 8.47 2.54
C LEU A 49 2.60 9.21 1.65
N ALA A 50 2.39 10.52 1.87
CA ALA A 50 1.52 11.33 1.04
C ALA A 50 2.05 11.48 -0.40
N GLU A 51 3.35 11.67 -0.57
CA GLU A 51 3.97 11.70 -1.90
C GLU A 51 3.86 10.35 -2.61
N GLN A 52 4.08 9.25 -1.89
CA GLN A 52 3.94 7.91 -2.45
C GLN A 52 2.51 7.63 -2.92
N GLU A 53 1.50 8.02 -2.14
CA GLU A 53 0.09 7.88 -2.55
C GLU A 53 -0.16 8.68 -3.83
N ARG A 54 0.26 9.96 -3.87
CA ARG A 54 0.10 10.82 -5.06
C ARG A 54 0.72 10.21 -6.31
N GLU A 55 1.94 9.69 -6.22
CA GLU A 55 2.60 9.00 -7.33
C GLU A 55 1.81 7.75 -7.78
N GLY A 56 1.29 6.98 -6.83
CA GLY A 56 0.43 5.83 -7.11
C GLY A 56 -0.86 6.22 -7.82
N GLU A 57 -1.51 7.31 -7.39
CA GLU A 57 -2.70 7.84 -8.05
C GLU A 57 -2.41 8.30 -9.48
N GLU A 58 -1.30 9.00 -9.70
CA GLU A 58 -0.91 9.45 -11.04
C GLU A 58 -0.64 8.28 -11.99
N VAL A 59 0.02 7.23 -11.51
CA VAL A 59 0.25 6.01 -12.28
C VAL A 59 -1.09 5.33 -12.59
N ARG A 60 -2.00 5.23 -11.61
CA ARG A 60 -3.33 4.67 -11.79
C ARG A 60 -4.13 5.44 -12.85
N THR A 61 -4.18 6.76 -12.75
CA THR A 61 -4.87 7.62 -13.74
C THR A 61 -4.29 7.43 -15.14
N ARG A 62 -2.96 7.41 -15.29
CA ARG A 62 -2.33 7.17 -16.60
C ARG A 62 -2.67 5.80 -17.18
N ILE A 63 -2.75 4.77 -16.35
CA ILE A 63 -3.14 3.42 -16.77
C ILE A 63 -4.61 3.41 -17.19
N GLU A 64 -5.51 4.04 -16.42
CA GLU A 64 -6.94 4.13 -16.75
C GLU A 64 -7.19 4.93 -18.03
N GLU A 65 -6.45 6.02 -18.26
CA GLU A 65 -6.49 6.80 -19.51
C GLU A 65 -5.96 5.99 -20.70
N ALA A 66 -4.86 5.25 -20.53
CA ALA A 66 -4.26 4.43 -21.57
C ALA A 66 -5.06 3.14 -21.86
N PHE A 67 -5.73 2.61 -20.84
CA PHE A 67 -6.49 1.36 -20.88
C PHE A 67 -7.83 1.55 -20.16
N PRO A 68 -8.81 2.22 -20.81
CA PRO A 68 -10.14 2.39 -20.24
C PRO A 68 -10.73 1.01 -19.87
N PRO A 69 -11.25 0.83 -18.66
CA PRO A 69 -11.82 -0.44 -18.22
C PRO A 69 -13.04 -0.83 -19.08
N GLU A 70 -13.71 0.15 -19.70
CA GLU A 70 -14.76 -0.10 -20.68
C GLU A 70 -14.20 -0.82 -21.92
N GLY A 71 -14.62 -2.07 -22.09
CA GLY A 71 -14.23 -2.88 -23.25
C GLY A 71 -13.08 -3.84 -22.98
N LEU A 72 -12.46 -3.85 -21.78
CA LEU A 72 -11.50 -4.90 -21.43
C LEU A 72 -12.14 -6.28 -21.50
N ARG A 73 -13.36 -6.44 -20.97
CA ARG A 73 -14.14 -7.68 -21.09
C ARG A 73 -14.44 -8.03 -22.54
N ALA A 74 -14.81 -7.06 -23.37
CA ALA A 74 -15.09 -7.28 -24.79
C ALA A 74 -13.82 -7.69 -25.58
N ARG A 75 -12.66 -7.08 -25.27
CA ARG A 75 -11.35 -7.42 -25.83
C ARG A 75 -10.87 -8.81 -25.41
N LEU A 76 -11.10 -9.19 -24.16
CA LEU A 76 -10.76 -10.52 -23.65
C LEU A 76 -11.64 -11.61 -24.29
N LEU A 77 -12.95 -11.34 -24.45
CA LEU A 77 -13.86 -12.26 -25.16
C LEU A 77 -13.48 -12.41 -26.63
N ALA A 78 -13.18 -11.31 -27.34
CA ALA A 78 -12.75 -11.35 -28.74
C ALA A 78 -11.43 -12.13 -28.96
N ARG A 79 -10.58 -12.23 -27.93
CA ARG A 79 -9.31 -12.99 -27.99
C ARG A 79 -9.47 -14.47 -27.66
N LEU A 80 -10.58 -14.87 -27.05
CA LEU A 80 -10.92 -16.27 -26.78
C LEU A 80 -11.69 -16.93 -27.95
N GLU A 81 -12.24 -16.12 -28.87
CA GLU A 81 -12.96 -16.58 -30.07
C GLU A 81 -12.07 -16.68 -31.33
N SER A 82 -10.75 -16.49 -31.21
CA SER A 82 -9.74 -16.69 -32.27
C SER A 82 -8.82 -17.85 -31.94
#